data_AF-A0A4R1M5C0-F1
#
_entry.id   AF-A0A4R1M5C0-F1
#
_cell.length_a   1.000
_cell.length_b   1.000
_cell.length_c   1.000
_cell.angle_alpha   90.00
_cell.angle_beta   90.00
_cell.angle_gamma   90.00
#
_symmetry.space_group_name_H-M   'P 1'
#
loop_
_entity.id
_entity.type
_entity.pdbx_description
1 polymer ?
#
loop_
_entity_poly.entity_id
_entity_poly.type
_entity_poly.pdbx_seq_one_letter_code
_entity_poly.pdbx_strand_id
1 'polypeptide(L)'
;MANMTRVPQGQLTAALGGNAAVADAIGNVVNGSAMNGYQPVASSGSASGVWASIGTLIYVEITLTITASGKPTVTLPFTHQPLSDQRGIIPGASANGVMVSGVVGPESSVLTLSRYDGAALDAGTFYLSGCYESSVG
;
A
#
# COMPACT_ATOMS: atom_id res chain seq x y z
N MET A 1 22.73 14.85 -10.83
CA MET A 1 22.05 13.76 -10.10
C MET A 1 21.47 12.82 -11.15
N ALA A 2 21.98 11.59 -11.23
CA ALA A 2 21.48 10.61 -12.20
C ALA A 2 20.04 10.25 -11.84
N ASN A 3 19.12 10.44 -12.79
CA ASN A 3 17.75 9.97 -12.69
C ASN A 3 17.80 8.43 -12.73
N MET A 4 17.85 7.77 -11.56
CA MET A 4 17.71 6.32 -11.49
C MET A 4 16.25 5.99 -11.84
N THR A 5 15.99 5.81 -13.13
CA THR A 5 14.70 5.32 -13.63
C THR A 5 14.46 3.95 -13.02
N ARG A 6 13.60 3.88 -12.00
CA ARG A 6 13.19 2.63 -11.33
C ARG A 6 12.67 1.64 -12.39
N VAL A 7 12.94 0.36 -12.20
CA VAL A 7 12.46 -0.69 -13.12
C VAL A 7 11.14 -1.26 -12.59
N PRO A 8 10.02 -1.17 -13.35
CA PRO A 8 8.76 -1.78 -12.95
C PRO A 8 8.86 -3.31 -12.82
N GLN A 9 8.37 -3.87 -11.70
CA GLN A 9 8.49 -5.30 -11.40
C GLN A 9 7.90 -6.20 -12.49
N GLY A 10 6.74 -5.80 -13.06
CA GLY A 10 6.11 -6.56 -14.14
C GLY A 10 6.97 -6.66 -15.41
N GLN A 11 7.75 -5.62 -15.73
CA GLN A 11 8.66 -5.64 -16.87
C GLN A 11 9.88 -6.52 -16.59
N LEU A 12 10.39 -6.47 -15.35
CA LEU A 12 11.50 -7.30 -14.92
C LEU A 12 11.13 -8.78 -14.90
N THR A 13 9.97 -9.13 -14.35
CA THR A 13 9.44 -10.51 -14.35
C THR A 13 9.22 -11.03 -15.76
N ALA A 14 8.69 -10.21 -16.68
CA ALA A 14 8.54 -10.58 -18.08
C ALA A 14 9.89 -10.82 -18.78
N ALA A 15 10.87 -9.94 -18.55
CA ALA A 15 12.23 -10.08 -19.09
C ALA A 15 12.97 -11.32 -18.57
N LEU A 16 12.60 -11.80 -17.38
CA LEU A 16 13.18 -12.97 -16.73
C LEU A 16 12.34 -14.25 -16.94
N GLY A 17 11.48 -14.28 -17.95
CA GLY A 17 10.71 -15.47 -18.32
C GLY A 17 9.71 -15.91 -17.26
N GLY A 18 9.16 -14.97 -16.48
CA GLY A 18 8.20 -15.25 -15.41
C GLY A 18 8.82 -15.66 -14.07
N ASN A 19 10.15 -15.65 -13.94
CA ASN A 19 10.82 -16.02 -12.69
C ASN A 19 10.74 -14.90 -11.65
N ALA A 20 9.63 -14.90 -10.90
CA ALA A 20 9.32 -13.87 -9.90
C ALA A 20 10.40 -13.78 -8.80
N ALA A 21 10.97 -14.88 -8.34
CA ALA A 21 11.99 -14.87 -7.28
C ALA A 21 13.28 -14.15 -7.71
N VAL A 22 13.71 -14.34 -8.97
CA VAL A 22 14.89 -13.65 -9.51
C VAL A 22 14.57 -12.19 -9.82
N ALA A 23 13.35 -11.91 -10.30
CA ALA A 23 12.89 -10.55 -10.50
C ALA A 23 12.86 -9.77 -9.18
N ASP A 24 12.43 -10.40 -8.09
CA ASP A 24 12.42 -9.78 -6.77
C ASP A 24 13.84 -9.52 -6.26
N ALA A 25 14.75 -10.49 -6.42
CA ALA A 25 16.15 -10.31 -6.05
C ALA A 25 16.84 -9.16 -6.81
N ILE A 26 16.61 -9.05 -8.13
CA ILE A 26 17.18 -7.96 -8.94
C ILE A 26 16.48 -6.63 -8.66
N GLY A 27 15.16 -6.64 -8.47
CA GLY A 27 14.38 -5.46 -8.07
C GLY A 27 14.84 -4.91 -6.73
N ASN A 28 15.15 -5.78 -5.76
CA ASN A 28 15.76 -5.43 -4.48
C ASN A 28 17.10 -4.69 -4.67
N VAL A 29 17.97 -5.19 -5.54
CA VAL A 29 19.31 -4.62 -5.78
C VAL A 29 19.25 -3.29 -6.53
N VAL A 30 18.38 -3.18 -7.55
CA VAL A 30 18.29 -1.99 -8.42
C VAL A 30 17.49 -0.86 -7.76
N ASN A 31 16.42 -1.21 -7.02
CA ASN A 31 15.50 -0.24 -6.43
C ASN A 31 15.75 0.02 -4.93
N GLY A 32 16.71 -0.66 -4.29
CA GLY A 32 17.02 -0.57 -2.85
C GLY A 32 16.09 -1.38 -1.94
N SER A 33 14.94 -1.79 -2.46
CA SER A 33 13.99 -2.77 -1.90
C SER A 33 13.07 -3.22 -3.02
N ALA A 34 12.65 -4.48 -3.05
CA ALA A 34 11.67 -5.01 -3.99
C ALA A 34 10.34 -4.37 -3.62
N MET A 35 10.00 -3.29 -4.32
CA MET A 35 8.66 -2.75 -4.29
C MET A 35 7.75 -3.75 -4.99
N ASN A 36 7.13 -4.60 -4.20
CA ASN A 36 6.25 -5.64 -4.68
C ASN A 36 4.91 -5.00 -5.03
N GLY A 37 4.58 -5.01 -6.32
CA GLY A 37 3.24 -4.65 -6.75
C GLY A 37 2.23 -5.61 -6.15
N TYR A 38 1.13 -5.08 -5.64
CA TYR A 38 0.01 -5.89 -5.18
C TYR A 38 -1.30 -5.28 -5.67
N GLN A 39 -2.34 -6.12 -5.72
CA GLN A 39 -3.69 -5.73 -6.09
C GLN A 39 -4.56 -5.81 -4.83
N PRO A 40 -4.64 -4.73 -4.03
CA PRO A 40 -5.48 -4.69 -2.86
C PRO A 40 -6.95 -4.96 -3.24
N VAL A 41 -7.64 -5.76 -2.41
CA VAL A 41 -9.09 -5.94 -2.56
C VAL A 41 -9.78 -4.80 -1.84
N ALA A 42 -10.48 -3.95 -2.60
CA ALA A 42 -11.29 -2.87 -2.05
C ALA A 42 -12.75 -3.31 -1.84
N SER A 43 -13.38 -2.87 -0.76
CA SER A 43 -14.82 -3.09 -0.54
C SER A 43 -15.70 -2.35 -1.54
N SER A 44 -15.19 -1.30 -2.16
CA SER A 44 -15.82 -0.56 -3.24
C SER A 44 -14.79 0.02 -4.20
N GLY A 45 -15.10 -0.01 -5.49
CA GLY A 45 -14.23 0.54 -6.54
C GLY A 45 -13.02 -0.34 -6.86
N SER A 46 -11.87 0.27 -7.14
CA SER A 46 -10.63 -0.40 -7.53
C SER A 46 -9.45 0.12 -6.73
N ALA A 47 -8.50 -0.77 -6.42
CA ALA A 47 -7.28 -0.41 -5.71
C ALA A 47 -6.05 -1.04 -6.36
N SER A 48 -4.94 -0.32 -6.27
CA SER A 48 -3.60 -0.80 -6.65
C SER A 48 -2.61 -0.33 -5.59
N GLY A 49 -1.53 -1.07 -5.38
CA GLY A 49 -0.52 -0.65 -4.42
C GLY A 49 0.85 -1.24 -4.66
N VAL A 50 1.82 -0.69 -3.97
CA VAL A 50 3.17 -1.23 -3.84
C VAL A 50 3.53 -1.31 -2.37
N TRP A 51 4.37 -2.26 -2.02
CA TRP A 51 4.91 -2.37 -0.66
C TRP A 51 6.37 -2.79 -0.66
N ALA A 52 7.07 -2.47 0.40
CA ALA A 52 8.44 -2.90 0.65
C ALA A 52 8.65 -3.14 2.15
N SER A 53 9.47 -4.13 2.52
CA SER A 53 9.79 -4.43 3.91
C SER A 53 11.28 -4.26 4.22
N ILE A 54 11.58 -3.80 5.44
CA ILE A 54 12.90 -3.89 6.06
C ILE A 54 12.70 -4.48 7.46
N GLY A 55 12.94 -5.79 7.58
CA GLY A 55 12.49 -6.54 8.76
C GLY A 55 10.98 -6.40 8.92
N THR A 56 10.54 -6.00 10.11
CA THR A 56 9.11 -5.81 10.40
C THR A 56 8.53 -4.47 9.96
N LEU A 57 9.37 -3.51 9.54
CA LEU A 57 8.90 -2.22 9.06
C LEU A 57 8.44 -2.36 7.61
N ILE A 58 7.17 -2.07 7.35
CA ILE A 58 6.59 -2.13 6.03
C ILE A 58 6.24 -0.73 5.54
N TYR A 59 6.74 -0.37 4.37
CA TYR A 59 6.28 0.76 3.59
C TYR A 59 5.18 0.31 2.63
N VAL A 60 4.12 1.11 2.50
CA VAL A 60 3.01 0.86 1.58
C VAL A 60 2.61 2.14 0.86
N GLU A 61 2.34 2.01 -0.44
CA GLU A 61 1.61 3.00 -1.24
C GLU A 61 0.33 2.38 -1.78
N ILE A 62 -0.78 3.12 -1.74
CA ILE A 62 -2.09 2.68 -2.23
C ILE A 62 -2.70 3.79 -3.06
N THR A 63 -3.15 3.44 -4.26
CA THR A 63 -4.10 4.23 -5.02
C THR A 63 -5.45 3.54 -4.98
N LEU A 64 -6.46 4.20 -4.43
CA LEU A 64 -7.83 3.71 -4.35
C LEU A 64 -8.75 4.65 -5.15
N THR A 65 -9.57 4.10 -6.04
CA THR A 65 -10.66 4.83 -6.69
C THR A 65 -11.98 4.25 -6.23
N ILE A 66 -12.82 5.04 -5.57
CA ILE A 66 -14.18 4.63 -5.18
C ILE A 66 -15.22 5.34 -6.02
N THR A 67 -16.25 4.59 -6.42
CA THR A 67 -17.30 5.05 -7.33
C THR A 67 -18.51 5.65 -6.61
N ALA A 68 -18.59 5.49 -5.30
CA ALA A 68 -19.66 6.01 -4.46
C ALA A 68 -19.11 6.42 -3.09
N SER A 69 -19.82 7.32 -2.41
CA SER A 69 -19.44 7.77 -1.07
C SER A 69 -19.49 6.62 -0.05
N GLY A 70 -18.51 6.57 0.85
CA GLY A 70 -18.44 5.57 1.90
C GLY A 70 -17.15 5.58 2.71
N LYS A 71 -17.00 4.57 3.57
CA LYS A 71 -15.75 4.27 4.29
C LYS A 71 -15.16 2.98 3.72
N PRO A 72 -14.46 3.04 2.58
CA PRO A 72 -13.99 1.84 1.92
C PRO A 72 -12.94 1.15 2.78
N THR A 73 -12.92 -0.17 2.71
CA THR A 73 -11.83 -0.97 3.25
C THR A 73 -10.96 -1.52 2.14
N VAL A 74 -9.68 -1.73 2.45
CA VAL A 74 -8.67 -2.28 1.56
C VAL A 74 -7.90 -3.38 2.29
N THR A 75 -7.80 -4.55 1.69
CA THR A 75 -6.97 -5.64 2.23
C THR A 75 -5.50 -5.43 1.88
N LEU A 76 -4.63 -5.46 2.89
CA LEU A 76 -3.19 -5.36 2.79
C LEU A 76 -2.54 -6.76 2.66
N PRO A 77 -1.32 -6.85 2.08
CA PRO A 77 -0.65 -8.13 1.88
C PRO A 77 -0.11 -8.76 3.17
N PHE A 78 -0.15 -8.03 4.28
CA PHE A 78 0.42 -8.39 5.56
C PHE A 78 -0.49 -7.95 6.70
N THR A 79 -0.34 -8.63 7.83
CA THR A 79 -1.07 -8.34 9.06
C THR A 79 -0.26 -7.34 9.89
N HIS A 80 -0.90 -6.30 10.41
CA HIS A 80 -0.31 -5.33 11.34
C HIS A 80 0.05 -6.00 12.69
N GLN A 81 1.16 -5.58 13.29
CA GLN A 81 1.69 -6.22 14.51
C GLN A 81 0.73 -6.21 15.69
N PRO A 82 0.79 -7.23 16.56
CA PRO A 82 0.12 -7.25 17.87
C PRO A 82 0.92 -6.53 18.97
N LEU A 83 1.95 -5.75 18.62
CA LEU A 83 2.72 -4.99 19.61
C LEU A 83 1.83 -3.87 20.17
N SER A 84 0.96 -4.21 21.13
CA SER A 84 -0.08 -3.39 21.78
C SER A 84 -1.30 -3.04 20.90
N ASP A 85 -2.28 -2.34 21.50
CA ASP A 85 -3.45 -1.75 20.82
C ASP A 85 -3.09 -0.64 19.79
N GLN A 86 -1.82 -0.56 19.36
CA GLN A 86 -1.37 0.40 18.37
C GLN A 86 -2.00 0.12 17.01
N ARG A 87 -2.47 1.19 16.38
CA ARG A 87 -3.05 1.18 15.04
C ARG A 87 -2.02 1.64 14.03
N GLY A 88 -1.92 0.95 12.90
CA GLY A 88 -1.21 1.47 11.74
C GLY A 88 -1.98 2.63 11.13
N ILE A 89 -1.32 3.77 10.93
CA ILE A 89 -1.92 4.94 10.29
C ILE A 89 -1.17 5.23 9.00
N ILE A 90 -1.89 5.19 7.88
CA ILE A 90 -1.36 5.50 6.56
C ILE A 90 -2.03 6.81 6.10
N PRO A 91 -1.32 7.94 6.15
CA PRO A 91 -1.87 9.22 5.71
C PRO A 91 -2.05 9.22 4.19
N GLY A 92 -2.97 10.04 3.71
CA GLY A 92 -3.18 10.22 2.29
C GLY A 92 -3.99 11.47 1.95
N ALA A 93 -4.21 11.66 0.65
CA ALA A 93 -5.06 12.72 0.12
C ALA A 93 -5.86 12.24 -1.09
N SER A 94 -7.00 12.88 -1.34
CA SER A 94 -7.72 12.72 -2.60
C SER A 94 -7.04 13.49 -3.74
N ALA A 95 -7.39 13.16 -4.98
CA ALA A 95 -6.99 13.94 -6.16
C ALA A 95 -7.40 15.42 -6.10
N ASN A 96 -8.41 15.75 -5.28
CA ASN A 96 -8.88 17.12 -5.05
C ASN A 96 -8.27 17.77 -3.79
N GLY A 97 -7.26 17.14 -3.18
CA GLY A 97 -6.54 17.68 -2.01
C GLY A 97 -7.24 17.50 -0.66
N VAL A 98 -8.26 16.62 -0.58
CA VAL A 98 -8.92 16.30 0.70
C VAL A 98 -8.06 15.32 1.48
N MET A 99 -7.66 15.68 2.69
CA MET A 99 -6.83 14.82 3.55
C MET A 99 -7.63 13.62 4.07
N VAL A 100 -7.04 12.44 4.00
CA VAL A 100 -7.63 11.17 4.44
C VAL A 100 -6.66 10.37 5.29
N SER A 101 -7.20 9.44 6.06
CA SER A 101 -6.45 8.50 6.88
C SER A 101 -6.92 7.08 6.60
N GLY A 102 -5.97 6.20 6.28
CA GLY A 102 -6.16 4.77 6.36
C GLY A 102 -5.76 4.26 7.74
N VAL A 103 -6.64 3.51 8.39
CA VAL A 103 -6.41 2.94 9.73
C VAL A 103 -6.41 1.42 9.65
N VAL A 104 -5.34 0.79 10.14
CA VAL A 104 -5.22 -0.66 10.30
C VAL A 104 -5.27 -0.98 11.79
N GLY A 105 -6.16 -1.89 12.18
CA GLY A 105 -6.23 -2.37 13.57
C GLY A 105 -5.07 -3.30 13.93
N PRO A 106 -4.80 -3.51 15.23
CA PRO A 106 -3.92 -4.58 15.69
C PRO A 106 -4.40 -5.92 15.14
N GLU A 107 -3.45 -6.77 14.74
CA GLU A 107 -3.72 -8.10 14.16
C GLU A 107 -4.63 -8.09 12.93
N SER A 108 -4.69 -6.97 12.21
CA SER A 108 -5.54 -6.81 11.04
C SER A 108 -4.70 -6.60 9.77
N SER A 109 -5.17 -7.15 8.66
CA SER A 109 -4.74 -6.77 7.31
C SER A 109 -5.74 -5.81 6.65
N VAL A 110 -6.76 -5.35 7.38
CA VAL A 110 -7.82 -4.49 6.82
C VAL A 110 -7.54 -3.03 7.14
N LEU A 111 -7.25 -2.27 6.09
CA LEU A 111 -7.17 -0.82 6.13
C LEU A 111 -8.57 -0.24 5.94
N THR A 112 -9.06 0.55 6.89
CA THR A 112 -10.30 1.33 6.72
C THR A 112 -9.95 2.77 6.40
N LEU A 113 -10.51 3.32 5.32
CA LEU A 113 -10.26 4.71 4.94
C LEU A 113 -11.42 5.61 5.34
N SER A 114 -11.07 6.76 5.90
CA SER A 114 -12.00 7.86 6.17
C SER A 114 -11.31 9.20 5.97
N ARG A 115 -12.09 10.28 5.92
CA ARG A 115 -11.54 11.63 6.10
C ARG A 115 -10.85 11.73 7.45
N TYR A 116 -9.95 12.69 7.59
CA TYR A 116 -9.22 12.91 8.84
C TYR A 116 -10.15 13.25 10.02
N ASP A 117 -11.31 13.85 9.75
CA ASP A 117 -12.38 14.11 10.73
C ASP A 117 -13.29 12.88 11.02
N GLY A 118 -12.98 11.73 10.45
CA GLY A 118 -13.77 10.49 10.59
C GLY A 118 -15.01 10.41 9.72
N ALA A 119 -15.28 11.40 8.86
CA ALA A 119 -16.39 11.36 7.91
C ALA A 119 -16.16 10.36 6.77
N ALA A 120 -17.24 9.99 6.07
CA ALA A 120 -17.16 9.21 4.84
C ALA A 120 -16.39 9.98 3.75
N LEU A 121 -15.78 9.23 2.84
CA LEU A 121 -15.16 9.75 1.63
C LEU A 121 -16.23 9.97 0.56
N ASP A 122 -16.07 11.00 -0.26
CA ASP A 122 -16.84 11.14 -1.50
C ASP A 122 -16.26 10.24 -2.61
N ALA A 123 -17.01 10.04 -3.69
CA ALA A 123 -16.49 9.36 -4.86
C ALA A 123 -15.24 10.09 -5.40
N GLY A 124 -14.22 9.33 -5.78
CA GLY A 124 -12.96 9.89 -6.25
C GLY A 124 -11.78 8.96 -6.08
N THR A 125 -10.60 9.49 -6.43
CA THR A 125 -9.32 8.79 -6.30
C THR A 125 -8.54 9.33 -5.11
N PHE A 126 -7.94 8.42 -4.35
CA PHE A 126 -7.20 8.66 -3.12
C PHE A 126 -5.83 8.00 -3.20
N TYR A 127 -4.83 8.71 -2.69
CA TYR A 127 -3.44 8.28 -2.66
C TYR A 127 -2.99 8.24 -1.21
N LEU A 128 -2.54 7.08 -0.75
CA LEU A 128 -2.06 6.87 0.61
C LEU A 128 -0.64 6.34 0.55
N SER A 129 0.22 6.81 1.45
CA SER A 129 1.57 6.30 1.58
C SER A 129 2.06 6.42 3.01
N GLY A 130 2.71 5.39 3.53
CA GLY A 130 3.22 5.43 4.89
C GLY A 130 3.94 4.16 5.29
N CYS A 131 4.54 4.19 6.47
CA CYS A 131 5.17 3.04 7.07
C CYS A 131 4.37 2.57 8.29
N TYR A 132 4.31 1.26 8.50
CA TYR A 132 3.80 0.67 9.74
C TYR A 132 4.50 -0.67 10.00
N GLU A 133 4.34 -1.23 11.21
CA GLU A 133 5.00 -2.48 11.59
C GLU A 133 4.09 -3.70 11.30
N SER A 134 4.59 -4.71 10.60
CA SER A 134 3.88 -5.97 10.32
C SER A 134 4.33 -7.14 11.19
N SER A 135 3.40 -8.04 11.56
CA SER A 135 3.65 -9.25 12.35
C SER A 135 4.55 -10.28 11.68
N VAL A 136 4.90 -10.07 10.41
CA VAL A 136 5.83 -10.89 9.64
C VAL A 136 6.88 -9.99 8.99
N GLY A 137 8.15 -10.32 9.21
CA GLY A 137 9.32 -9.68 8.60
C GLY A 137 10.08 -10.65 7.71
#